data_AF-A0A838DUM2-F1
#
_entry.id   AF-A0A838DUM2-F1
#
_cell.length_a   1.000
_cell.length_b   1.000
_cell.length_c   1.000
_cell.angle_alpha   90.00
_cell.angle_beta   90.00
_cell.angle_gamma   90.00
#
_symmetry.space_group_name_H-M   'P 1'
#
loop_
_entity.id
_entity.type
_entity.pdbx_description
1 polymer ?
#
loop_
_entity_poly.entity_id
_entity_poly.type
_entity_poly.pdbx_seq_one_letter_code
_entity_poly.pdbx_strand_id
1 'polypeptide(L)'
;MMASPDSTNYTEYAEAIDEAEPITGTFEPSTDAMVQPARSERQRANPRGRQQIHPRHTDLLPPLESDTTSPKIARQVAVMREENRRLRNELVEQRAEVQRLSKQYTVARMQTEQEIRAIHRGHQGEIEQYQSHLRDMLDEHRQLQETNRQLELRYQNLYHSFQNTVEEEAQKLVSEAASTVILSPERTPALLQGVVKTLQLQVKQEGDSQVSQALYLTRSAHDKTRRLEQDLERERQQVAAEREKLIAMQNNVREQAELRYKTLQARLRGRWVMALTLMTSALLLLLPLLQSIFFYSFKFPLQISLFAPIILCIAIAAIFAYLRSNVGPYYSSAPRKVPATAKPEQKKPQPKA
;
A
#
# COMPACT_ATOMS: atom_id res chain seq x y z
N MET A 1 3.86 16.05 -66.04
CA MET A 1 5.03 16.06 -65.14
C MET A 1 4.50 16.18 -63.72
N MET A 2 4.20 15.06 -63.08
CA MET A 2 3.78 15.01 -61.68
C MET A 2 4.81 14.16 -60.93
N ALA A 3 5.33 14.74 -59.86
CA ALA A 3 6.36 14.15 -59.03
C ALA A 3 5.79 12.94 -58.28
N SER A 4 6.51 11.81 -58.35
CA SER A 4 6.29 10.65 -57.48
C SER A 4 6.41 11.08 -56.02
N PRO A 5 5.48 10.69 -55.14
CA PRO A 5 5.71 10.78 -53.71
C PRO A 5 6.73 9.72 -53.29
N ASP A 6 7.71 10.18 -52.53
CA ASP A 6 8.83 9.42 -51.96
C ASP A 6 8.38 8.13 -51.26
N SER A 7 8.83 7.00 -51.81
CA SER A 7 8.65 5.65 -51.26
C SER A 7 9.70 5.27 -50.21
N THR A 8 10.44 6.25 -49.68
CA THR A 8 11.60 6.01 -48.79
C THR A 8 11.26 6.04 -47.30
N ASN A 9 10.02 6.35 -46.90
CA ASN A 9 9.66 6.49 -45.48
C ASN A 9 9.03 5.24 -44.83
N TYR A 10 8.84 4.14 -45.56
CA TYR A 10 8.25 2.92 -45.00
C TYR A 10 9.28 1.87 -44.54
N THR A 11 10.56 2.01 -44.92
CA THR A 11 11.62 1.10 -44.46
C THR A 11 12.17 1.47 -43.09
N GLU A 12 12.07 2.74 -42.67
CA GLU A 12 12.62 3.20 -41.38
C GLU A 12 11.79 2.73 -40.17
N TYR A 13 10.51 2.37 -40.35
CA TYR A 13 9.68 1.78 -39.29
C TYR A 13 9.75 0.25 -39.21
N ALA A 14 10.25 -0.42 -40.25
CA ALA A 14 10.42 -1.88 -40.24
C ALA A 14 11.73 -2.27 -39.54
N GLU A 15 12.75 -1.42 -39.59
CA GLU A 15 14.03 -1.64 -38.88
C GLU A 15 13.95 -1.30 -37.38
N ALA A 16 13.02 -0.41 -36.98
CA ALA A 16 12.82 -0.04 -35.58
C ALA A 16 12.12 -1.13 -34.73
N ILE A 17 11.63 -2.22 -35.33
CA ILE A 17 10.96 -3.32 -34.61
C ILE A 17 11.92 -4.50 -34.34
N ASP A 18 13.04 -4.59 -35.07
CA ASP A 18 14.06 -5.65 -34.89
C ASP A 18 15.21 -5.22 -33.94
N GLU A 19 15.29 -3.93 -33.59
CA GLU A 19 16.23 -3.38 -32.58
C GLU A 19 15.56 -3.07 -31.21
N ALA A 20 14.34 -3.56 -30.97
CA ALA A 20 13.81 -3.59 -29.61
C ALA A 20 14.58 -4.63 -28.80
N GLU A 21 15.66 -4.17 -28.15
CA GLU A 21 16.41 -4.91 -27.14
C GLU A 21 15.42 -5.71 -26.27
N PRO A 22 15.67 -7.01 -26.01
CA PRO A 22 14.91 -7.69 -24.99
C PRO A 22 15.16 -6.92 -23.70
N ILE A 23 14.13 -6.26 -23.18
CA ILE A 23 14.12 -5.76 -21.80
C ILE A 23 14.09 -7.02 -20.93
N THR A 24 15.22 -7.69 -20.83
CA THR A 24 15.65 -8.47 -19.68
C THR A 24 15.88 -7.45 -18.56
N GLY A 25 14.77 -6.89 -18.09
CA GLY A 25 14.66 -6.38 -16.74
C GLY A 25 15.05 -7.53 -15.84
N THR A 26 16.31 -7.50 -15.42
CA THR A 26 16.83 -8.23 -14.28
C THR A 26 15.96 -7.83 -13.11
N PHE A 27 14.89 -8.60 -12.89
CA PHE A 27 14.29 -8.70 -11.58
C PHE A 27 15.42 -9.23 -10.69
N GLU A 28 16.11 -8.33 -10.01
CA GLU A 28 16.82 -8.73 -8.81
C GLU A 28 15.83 -9.50 -7.93
N PRO A 29 16.12 -10.77 -7.60
CA PRO A 29 15.41 -11.45 -6.55
C PRO A 29 15.95 -10.85 -5.24
N SER A 30 15.41 -9.69 -4.87
CA SER A 30 15.69 -9.09 -3.57
C SER A 30 14.95 -9.90 -2.50
N THR A 31 15.65 -10.96 -2.07
CA THR A 31 15.68 -11.51 -0.71
C THR A 31 14.43 -11.31 0.13
N ASP A 32 13.49 -12.26 0.04
CA ASP A 32 12.86 -12.79 1.26
C ASP A 32 12.40 -14.24 1.09
N ALA A 33 13.34 -15.08 0.64
CA ALA A 33 13.28 -16.50 0.91
C ALA A 33 13.71 -16.74 2.36
N MET A 34 12.78 -16.57 3.30
CA MET A 34 12.77 -17.36 4.53
C MET A 34 11.60 -18.33 4.48
N VAL A 35 11.77 -19.33 3.63
CA VAL A 35 11.06 -20.59 3.74
C VAL A 35 11.74 -21.43 4.83
N GLN A 36 10.92 -21.82 5.81
CA GLN A 36 11.03 -22.95 6.74
C GLN A 36 11.83 -22.81 8.06
N PRO A 37 11.46 -23.57 9.11
CA PRO A 37 10.53 -24.71 9.11
C PRO A 37 9.34 -24.60 10.05
N ALA A 38 8.35 -25.47 9.79
CA ALA A 38 7.43 -25.99 10.78
C ALA A 38 8.19 -26.36 12.07
N ARG A 39 8.04 -25.54 13.11
CA ARG A 39 8.46 -25.85 14.48
C ARG A 39 7.21 -25.98 15.34
N SER A 40 6.73 -27.22 15.42
CA SER A 40 6.46 -27.89 16.70
C SER A 40 6.22 -26.99 17.92
N GLU A 41 5.05 -26.33 17.99
CA GLU A 41 4.41 -26.09 19.28
C GLU A 41 3.63 -27.34 19.67
N ARG A 42 4.41 -28.29 20.19
CA ARG A 42 3.96 -29.20 21.23
C ARG A 42 3.09 -28.41 22.22
N GLN A 43 1.90 -28.94 22.46
CA GLN A 43 1.38 -29.17 23.81
C GLN A 43 1.89 -28.16 24.85
N ARG A 44 1.08 -27.13 25.14
CA ARG A 44 0.72 -26.73 26.52
C ARG A 44 -0.21 -25.52 26.47
N ALA A 45 -1.50 -25.79 26.46
CA ALA A 45 -2.47 -24.95 27.14
C ALA A 45 -3.68 -25.79 27.52
N ASN A 46 -3.43 -26.64 28.50
CA ASN A 46 -4.42 -27.18 29.42
C ASN A 46 -5.46 -26.08 29.78
N PRO A 47 -6.78 -26.26 29.57
CA PRO A 47 -7.75 -25.60 30.41
C PRO A 47 -8.12 -26.48 31.62
N ARG A 48 -7.28 -27.47 32.01
CA ARG A 48 -7.31 -28.01 33.38
C ARG A 48 -6.43 -27.16 34.27
N GLY A 49 -7.01 -26.02 34.63
CA GLY A 49 -6.45 -25.06 35.56
C GLY A 49 -7.50 -24.11 36.10
N ARG A 50 -8.80 -24.46 36.02
CA ARG A 50 -9.77 -24.01 37.02
C ARG A 50 -9.35 -24.63 38.36
N GLN A 51 -8.25 -24.14 38.93
CA GLN A 51 -8.23 -23.92 40.36
C GLN A 51 -9.33 -22.88 40.57
N GLN A 52 -10.53 -23.40 40.81
CA GLN A 52 -11.40 -22.80 41.80
C GLN A 52 -10.49 -22.56 43.00
N ILE A 53 -9.87 -21.38 43.06
CA ILE A 53 -9.37 -20.84 44.29
C ILE A 53 -10.67 -20.73 45.09
N HIS A 54 -10.95 -21.78 45.86
CA HIS A 54 -11.93 -21.73 46.91
C HIS A 54 -11.70 -20.38 47.58
N PRO A 55 -12.72 -19.54 47.76
CA PRO A 55 -12.58 -18.43 48.66
C PRO A 55 -12.25 -19.07 50.01
N ARG A 56 -10.95 -19.20 50.31
CA ARG A 56 -10.47 -19.62 51.61
C ARG A 56 -11.10 -18.58 52.52
N HIS A 57 -12.08 -19.05 53.28
CA HIS A 57 -12.65 -18.38 54.43
C HIS A 57 -11.47 -17.88 55.27
N THR A 58 -11.06 -16.66 55.00
CA THR A 58 -10.10 -15.88 55.77
C THR A 58 -10.85 -14.76 56.48
N ASP A 59 -12.19 -14.81 56.48
CA ASP A 59 -13.07 -13.94 57.25
C ASP A 59 -13.18 -14.37 58.71
N LEU A 60 -12.62 -15.52 59.08
CA LEU A 60 -12.52 -15.94 60.46
C LEU A 60 -11.05 -15.92 60.87
N LEU A 61 -10.49 -14.71 61.02
CA LEU A 61 -9.47 -14.54 62.06
C LEU A 61 -10.12 -15.04 63.36
N PRO A 62 -9.48 -15.96 64.11
CA PRO A 62 -10.07 -16.50 65.33
C PRO A 62 -10.55 -15.34 66.22
N PRO A 63 -11.74 -15.44 66.82
CA PRO A 63 -12.17 -14.44 67.78
C PRO A 63 -11.07 -14.37 68.85
N LEU A 64 -10.43 -13.21 68.97
CA LEU A 64 -9.50 -12.96 70.06
C LEU A 64 -10.33 -13.12 71.34
N GLU A 65 -10.08 -14.21 72.08
CA GLU A 65 -10.60 -14.40 73.42
C GLU A 65 -10.32 -13.11 74.22
N SER A 66 -11.39 -12.59 74.82
CA SER A 66 -11.62 -11.20 75.17
C SER A 66 -10.79 -10.66 76.33
N ASP A 67 -9.80 -11.38 76.82
CA ASP A 67 -9.41 -11.17 78.22
C ASP A 67 -8.25 -10.19 78.44
N THR A 68 -7.57 -9.69 77.39
CA THR A 68 -6.54 -8.62 77.56
C THR A 68 -6.30 -7.69 76.36
N THR A 69 -7.26 -7.50 75.43
CA THR A 69 -7.05 -6.57 74.30
C THR A 69 -7.55 -5.15 74.59
N SER A 70 -6.62 -4.19 74.63
CA SER A 70 -6.92 -2.76 74.73
C SER A 70 -7.94 -2.33 73.65
N PRO A 71 -8.96 -1.51 73.97
CA PRO A 71 -10.00 -1.09 73.02
C PRO A 71 -9.46 -0.38 71.78
N LYS A 72 -8.23 0.15 71.84
CA LYS A 72 -7.52 0.73 70.68
C LYS A 72 -7.15 -0.34 69.65
N ILE A 73 -6.72 -1.53 70.10
CA ILE A 73 -6.35 -2.65 69.23
C ILE A 73 -7.59 -3.21 68.54
N ALA A 74 -8.71 -3.34 69.27
CA ALA A 74 -9.97 -3.80 68.70
C ALA A 74 -10.50 -2.89 67.57
N ARG A 75 -10.41 -1.56 67.75
CA ARG A 75 -10.78 -0.59 66.70
C ARG A 75 -9.87 -0.68 65.48
N GLN A 76 -8.56 -0.83 65.69
CA GLN A 76 -7.61 -0.98 64.59
C GLN A 76 -7.86 -2.26 63.78
N VAL A 77 -8.18 -3.36 64.45
CA VAL A 77 -8.56 -4.63 63.77
C VAL A 77 -9.85 -4.47 62.98
N ALA A 78 -10.85 -3.74 63.50
CA ALA A 78 -12.08 -3.45 62.76
C ALA A 78 -11.81 -2.64 61.47
N VAL A 79 -11.00 -1.58 61.56
CA VAL A 79 -10.61 -0.77 60.39
C VAL A 79 -9.86 -1.62 59.35
N MET A 80 -8.89 -2.45 59.77
CA MET A 80 -8.15 -3.32 58.86
C MET A 80 -9.03 -4.38 58.18
N ARG A 81 -10.12 -4.81 58.83
CA ARG A 81 -11.12 -5.72 58.24
C ARG A 81 -11.98 -5.02 57.20
N GLU A 82 -12.41 -3.80 57.47
CA GLU A 82 -13.17 -2.98 56.51
C GLU A 82 -12.33 -2.65 55.27
N GLU A 83 -11.07 -2.27 55.45
CA GLU A 83 -10.14 -2.02 54.35
C GLU A 83 -9.89 -3.28 53.52
N ASN A 84 -9.67 -4.43 54.15
CA ASN A 84 -9.55 -5.70 53.42
C ASN A 84 -10.81 -6.02 52.61
N ARG A 85 -12.00 -5.78 53.18
CA ARG A 85 -13.26 -5.99 52.45
C ARG A 85 -13.38 -5.05 51.25
N ARG A 86 -13.01 -3.78 51.42
CA ARG A 86 -12.98 -2.79 50.33
C ARG A 86 -12.00 -3.19 49.23
N LEU A 87 -10.76 -3.55 49.58
CA LEU A 87 -9.74 -3.96 48.62
C LEU A 87 -10.16 -5.22 47.85
N ARG A 88 -10.84 -6.17 48.50
CA ARG A 88 -11.39 -7.36 47.84
C ARG A 88 -12.47 -7.00 46.83
N ASN A 89 -13.38 -6.09 47.18
CA ASN A 89 -14.42 -5.63 46.25
C ASN A 89 -13.79 -4.93 45.03
N GLU A 90 -12.81 -4.06 45.26
CA GLU A 90 -12.08 -3.36 44.19
C GLU A 90 -11.33 -4.35 43.27
N LEU A 91 -10.73 -5.40 43.84
CA LEU A 91 -10.05 -6.45 43.08
C LEU A 91 -11.04 -7.24 42.20
N VAL A 92 -12.23 -7.56 42.73
CA VAL A 92 -13.29 -8.22 41.96
C VAL A 92 -13.78 -7.33 40.82
N GLU A 93 -13.97 -6.04 41.09
CA GLU A 93 -14.39 -5.05 40.08
C GLU A 93 -13.34 -4.92 38.97
N GLN A 94 -12.07 -4.72 39.31
CA GLN A 94 -10.98 -4.65 38.32
C GLN A 94 -10.85 -5.94 37.49
N ARG A 95 -11.05 -7.12 38.09
CA ARG A 95 -11.07 -8.38 37.35
C ARG A 95 -12.23 -8.45 36.37
N ALA A 96 -13.41 -7.99 36.77
CA ALA A 96 -14.58 -7.92 35.89
C ALA A 96 -14.35 -6.96 34.72
N GLU A 97 -13.74 -5.80 34.97
CA GLU A 97 -13.36 -4.82 33.94
C GLU A 97 -12.35 -5.39 32.94
N VAL A 98 -11.28 -6.02 33.43
CA VAL A 98 -10.27 -6.66 32.56
C VAL A 98 -10.92 -7.75 31.72
N GLN A 99 -11.82 -8.55 32.30
CA GLN A 99 -12.54 -9.58 31.54
C GLN A 99 -13.46 -8.97 30.47
N ARG A 100 -14.14 -7.86 30.79
CA ARG A 100 -14.98 -7.13 29.83
C ARG A 100 -14.14 -6.55 28.68
N LEU A 101 -13.04 -5.89 28.99
CA LEU A 101 -12.11 -5.34 28.01
C LEU A 101 -11.50 -6.43 27.13
N SER A 102 -11.13 -7.57 27.73
CA SER A 102 -10.63 -8.73 26.99
C SER A 102 -11.66 -9.24 25.98
N LYS A 103 -12.93 -9.35 26.37
CA LYS A 103 -14.01 -9.76 25.46
C LYS A 103 -14.20 -8.75 24.32
N GLN A 104 -14.23 -7.46 24.63
CA GLN A 104 -14.34 -6.40 23.61
C GLN A 104 -13.17 -6.44 22.63
N TYR A 105 -11.96 -6.62 23.13
CA TYR A 105 -10.77 -6.75 22.30
C TYR A 105 -10.85 -7.97 21.36
N THR A 106 -11.29 -9.12 21.87
CA THR A 106 -11.45 -10.32 21.03
C THR A 106 -12.49 -10.12 19.93
N VAL A 107 -13.61 -9.47 20.23
CA VAL A 107 -14.64 -9.18 19.22
C VAL A 107 -14.12 -8.22 18.16
N ALA A 108 -13.47 -7.13 18.58
CA ALA A 108 -12.88 -6.16 17.65
C ALA A 108 -11.82 -6.82 16.76
N ARG A 109 -10.97 -7.69 17.33
CA ARG A 109 -9.97 -8.44 16.57
C ARG A 109 -10.62 -9.35 15.53
N MET A 110 -11.66 -10.10 15.89
CA MET A 110 -12.39 -10.95 14.95
C MET A 110 -13.02 -10.15 13.81
N GLN A 111 -13.56 -8.96 14.09
CA GLN A 111 -14.10 -8.05 13.07
C GLN A 111 -12.99 -7.59 12.11
N THR A 112 -11.84 -7.16 12.63
CA THR A 112 -10.72 -6.75 11.77
C THR A 112 -10.18 -7.90 10.93
N GLU A 113 -10.08 -9.11 11.47
CA GLU A 113 -9.67 -10.30 10.70
C GLU A 113 -10.69 -10.65 9.61
N GLN A 114 -11.98 -10.43 9.86
CA GLN A 114 -13.04 -10.61 8.87
C GLN A 114 -12.96 -9.56 7.76
N GLU A 115 -12.74 -8.28 8.08
CA GLU A 115 -12.55 -7.20 7.11
C GLU A 115 -11.33 -7.46 6.22
N ILE A 116 -10.20 -7.85 6.81
CA ILE A 116 -8.98 -8.20 6.07
C ILE A 116 -9.26 -9.34 5.08
N ARG A 117 -9.98 -10.38 5.50
CA ARG A 117 -10.35 -11.49 4.60
C ARG A 117 -11.30 -11.03 3.49
N ALA A 118 -12.24 -10.14 3.78
CA ALA A 118 -13.16 -9.61 2.78
C ALA A 118 -12.41 -8.78 1.73
N ILE A 119 -11.50 -7.91 2.16
CA ILE A 119 -10.64 -7.11 1.28
C ILE A 119 -9.77 -8.03 0.41
N HIS A 120 -9.12 -9.03 1.01
CA HIS A 120 -8.26 -9.95 0.27
C HIS A 120 -9.03 -10.75 -0.79
N ARG A 121 -10.26 -11.21 -0.47
CA ARG A 121 -11.13 -11.86 -1.46
C ARG A 121 -11.59 -10.90 -2.55
N GLY A 122 -11.88 -9.65 -2.20
CA GLY A 122 -12.23 -8.60 -3.17
C GLY A 122 -11.11 -8.39 -4.18
N HIS A 123 -9.89 -8.14 -3.70
CA HIS A 123 -8.72 -7.97 -4.57
C HIS A 123 -8.39 -9.21 -5.39
N GLN A 124 -8.51 -10.40 -4.82
CA GLN A 124 -8.29 -11.64 -5.56
C GLN A 124 -9.30 -11.77 -6.72
N GLY A 125 -10.58 -11.44 -6.47
CA GLY A 125 -11.60 -11.42 -7.52
C GLY A 125 -11.34 -10.37 -8.60
N GLU A 126 -10.89 -9.16 -8.22
CA GLU A 126 -10.50 -8.12 -9.17
C GLU A 126 -9.33 -8.57 -10.05
N ILE A 127 -8.31 -9.20 -9.47
CA ILE A 127 -7.16 -9.74 -10.21
C ILE A 127 -7.61 -10.79 -11.21
N GLU A 128 -8.48 -11.72 -10.79
CA GLU A 128 -9.02 -12.76 -11.67
C GLU A 128 -9.84 -12.16 -12.81
N GLN A 129 -10.62 -11.11 -12.54
CA GLN A 129 -11.38 -10.39 -13.56
C GLN A 129 -10.45 -9.71 -14.57
N TYR A 130 -9.41 -8.99 -14.13
CA TYR A 130 -8.44 -8.36 -15.03
C TYR A 130 -7.68 -9.39 -15.86
N GLN A 131 -7.31 -10.53 -15.26
CA GLN A 131 -6.66 -11.61 -15.99
C GLN A 131 -7.57 -12.23 -17.05
N SER A 132 -8.86 -12.41 -16.75
CA SER A 132 -9.85 -12.86 -17.74
C SER A 132 -9.96 -11.86 -18.88
N HIS A 133 -10.14 -10.58 -18.56
CA HIS A 133 -10.29 -9.54 -19.57
C HIS A 133 -9.06 -9.42 -20.48
N LEU A 134 -7.85 -9.56 -19.93
CA LEU A 134 -6.63 -9.59 -20.73
C LEU A 134 -6.57 -10.79 -21.68
N ARG A 135 -7.03 -11.96 -21.25
CA ARG A 135 -7.11 -13.13 -22.15
C ARG A 135 -8.10 -12.89 -23.28
N ASP A 136 -9.28 -12.36 -22.97
CA ASP A 136 -10.30 -12.06 -23.97
C ASP A 136 -9.78 -11.06 -25.02
N MET A 137 -9.09 -10.00 -24.58
CA MET A 137 -8.47 -9.01 -25.47
C MET A 137 -7.36 -9.61 -26.36
N LEU A 138 -6.56 -10.53 -25.82
CA LEU A 138 -5.51 -11.21 -26.59
C LEU A 138 -6.09 -12.16 -27.63
N ASP A 139 -7.17 -12.86 -27.29
CA ASP A 139 -7.86 -13.75 -28.22
C ASP A 139 -8.57 -12.94 -29.32
N GLU A 140 -9.19 -11.81 -29.00
CA GLU A 140 -9.75 -10.88 -29.99
C GLU A 140 -8.66 -10.32 -30.92
N HIS A 141 -7.52 -9.90 -30.36
CA HIS A 141 -6.39 -9.44 -31.17
C HIS A 141 -5.88 -10.54 -32.12
N ARG A 142 -5.76 -11.78 -31.63
CA ARG A 142 -5.35 -12.92 -32.48
C ARG A 142 -6.38 -13.19 -33.57
N GLN A 143 -7.67 -13.12 -33.25
CA GLN A 143 -8.74 -13.30 -34.23
C GLN A 143 -8.70 -12.21 -35.31
N LEU A 144 -8.54 -10.94 -34.91
CA LEU A 144 -8.40 -9.83 -35.84
C LEU A 144 -7.17 -9.99 -36.75
N GLN A 145 -6.04 -10.39 -36.19
CA GLN A 145 -4.82 -10.66 -36.96
C GLN A 145 -5.04 -11.77 -38.00
N GLU A 146 -5.71 -12.86 -37.62
CA GLU A 146 -6.03 -13.95 -38.55
C GLU A 146 -6.99 -13.48 -39.66
N THR A 147 -8.02 -12.71 -39.31
CA THR A 147 -8.94 -12.15 -40.33
C THR A 147 -8.23 -11.18 -41.29
N ASN A 148 -7.28 -10.38 -40.79
CA ASN A 148 -6.52 -9.47 -41.61
C ASN A 148 -5.58 -10.22 -42.56
N ARG A 149 -4.88 -11.24 -42.06
CA ARG A 149 -4.07 -12.14 -42.88
C ARG A 149 -4.90 -12.83 -43.97
N GLN A 150 -6.09 -13.31 -43.65
CA GLN A 150 -6.99 -13.91 -44.64
C GLN A 150 -7.45 -12.89 -45.70
N LEU A 151 -7.68 -11.65 -45.29
CA LEU A 151 -8.05 -10.56 -46.18
C LEU A 151 -6.89 -10.21 -47.13
N GLU A 152 -5.66 -10.11 -46.63
CA GLU A 152 -4.45 -9.91 -47.44
C GLU A 152 -4.27 -11.01 -48.50
N LEU A 153 -4.44 -12.27 -48.12
CA LEU A 153 -4.38 -13.41 -49.06
C LEU A 153 -5.45 -13.30 -50.15
N ARG A 154 -6.68 -12.88 -49.81
CA ARG A 154 -7.74 -12.64 -50.79
C ARG A 154 -7.39 -11.48 -51.73
N TYR A 155 -6.81 -10.40 -51.21
CA TYR A 155 -6.35 -9.27 -52.03
C TYR A 155 -5.25 -9.69 -53.00
N GLN A 156 -4.26 -10.46 -52.54
CA GLN A 156 -3.20 -10.98 -53.40
C GLN A 156 -3.77 -11.89 -54.50
N ASN A 157 -4.69 -12.80 -54.14
CA ASN A 157 -5.36 -13.67 -55.11
C ASN A 157 -6.16 -12.87 -56.15
N LEU A 158 -6.90 -11.84 -55.72
CA LEU A 158 -7.66 -10.97 -56.62
C LEU A 158 -6.73 -10.18 -57.54
N TYR A 159 -5.61 -9.68 -57.01
CA TYR A 159 -4.61 -8.95 -57.78
C TYR A 159 -3.99 -9.83 -58.87
N HIS A 160 -3.58 -11.05 -58.52
CA HIS A 160 -3.04 -12.01 -59.50
C HIS A 160 -4.09 -12.44 -60.53
N SER A 161 -5.33 -12.69 -60.11
CA SER A 161 -6.41 -13.01 -61.04
C SER A 161 -6.66 -11.86 -62.02
N PHE A 162 -6.70 -10.61 -61.53
CA PHE A 162 -6.88 -9.44 -62.36
C PHE A 162 -5.72 -9.24 -63.33
N GLN A 163 -4.48 -9.37 -62.86
CA GLN A 163 -3.30 -9.28 -63.70
C GLN A 163 -3.32 -10.32 -64.81
N ASN A 164 -3.63 -11.59 -64.49
CA ASN A 164 -3.75 -12.65 -65.49
C ASN A 164 -4.86 -12.34 -66.51
N THR A 165 -6.05 -11.89 -66.06
CA THR A 165 -7.14 -11.53 -66.99
C THR A 165 -6.76 -10.33 -67.86
N VAL A 166 -6.06 -9.33 -67.32
CA VAL A 166 -5.58 -8.18 -68.10
C VAL A 166 -4.50 -8.58 -69.08
N GLU A 167 -3.57 -9.46 -68.69
CA GLU A 167 -2.55 -10.00 -69.58
C GLU A 167 -3.18 -10.84 -70.71
N GLU A 168 -4.15 -11.71 -70.38
CA GLU A 168 -4.90 -12.49 -71.36
C GLU A 168 -5.71 -11.61 -72.33
N GLU A 169 -6.46 -10.62 -71.82
CA GLU A 169 -7.21 -9.67 -72.67
C GLU A 169 -6.29 -8.76 -73.47
N ALA A 170 -5.17 -8.30 -72.89
CA ALA A 170 -4.17 -7.53 -73.63
C ALA A 170 -3.53 -8.38 -74.73
N GLN A 171 -3.20 -9.64 -74.47
CA GLN A 171 -2.63 -10.55 -75.47
C GLN A 171 -3.65 -10.90 -76.55
N LYS A 172 -4.92 -11.05 -76.18
CA LYS A 172 -6.04 -11.21 -77.11
C LYS A 172 -6.22 -9.95 -77.96
N LEU A 173 -6.25 -8.76 -77.38
CA LEU A 173 -6.34 -7.49 -78.13
C LEU A 173 -5.11 -7.23 -78.99
N VAL A 174 -3.90 -7.61 -78.55
CA VAL A 174 -2.67 -7.49 -79.36
C VAL A 174 -2.68 -8.46 -80.51
N SER A 175 -3.15 -9.70 -80.31
CA SER A 175 -3.29 -10.68 -81.40
C SER A 175 -4.44 -10.33 -82.35
N GLU A 176 -5.53 -9.77 -81.83
CA GLU A 176 -6.66 -9.25 -82.59
C GLU A 176 -6.26 -7.97 -83.35
N ALA A 177 -5.50 -7.05 -82.74
CA ALA A 177 -4.92 -5.89 -83.40
C ALA A 177 -3.89 -6.30 -84.46
N ALA A 178 -3.01 -7.26 -84.17
CA ALA A 178 -2.06 -7.78 -85.16
C ALA A 178 -2.77 -8.45 -86.35
N SER A 179 -3.90 -9.11 -86.12
CA SER A 179 -4.72 -9.70 -87.19
C SER A 179 -5.65 -8.71 -87.90
N THR A 180 -6.08 -7.63 -87.24
CA THR A 180 -6.94 -6.58 -87.82
C THR A 180 -6.18 -5.40 -88.44
N VAL A 181 -4.93 -5.15 -88.04
CA VAL A 181 -3.98 -4.26 -88.76
C VAL A 181 -3.69 -4.81 -90.16
N ILE A 182 -3.91 -6.10 -90.38
CA ILE A 182 -3.88 -6.73 -91.71
C ILE A 182 -5.19 -6.50 -92.49
N LEU A 183 -6.29 -6.07 -91.85
CA LEU A 183 -7.63 -6.16 -92.45
C LEU A 183 -8.54 -4.92 -92.41
N SER A 184 -8.29 -3.83 -91.66
CA SER A 184 -8.99 -2.54 -91.84
C SER A 184 -8.52 -1.42 -90.88
N PRO A 185 -7.88 -0.34 -91.37
CA PRO A 185 -7.89 0.95 -90.69
C PRO A 185 -9.22 1.66 -90.99
N GLU A 186 -9.68 2.53 -90.08
CA GLU A 186 -10.83 3.45 -90.24
C GLU A 186 -12.24 2.89 -89.99
N ARG A 187 -12.68 2.94 -88.71
CA ARG A 187 -13.82 3.77 -88.25
C ARG A 187 -14.32 3.34 -86.87
N THR A 188 -14.20 4.22 -85.89
CA THR A 188 -14.90 4.14 -84.61
C THR A 188 -16.31 4.73 -84.74
N PRO A 189 -17.39 4.04 -84.33
CA PRO A 189 -18.76 4.53 -84.49
C PRO A 189 -19.14 5.61 -83.47
N ALA A 190 -19.84 6.64 -83.93
CA ALA A 190 -20.26 7.82 -83.16
C ALA A 190 -21.23 7.57 -81.98
N LEU A 191 -21.77 6.35 -81.83
CA LEU A 191 -22.68 5.98 -80.74
C LEU A 191 -21.99 5.83 -79.38
N LEU A 192 -20.68 5.54 -79.36
CA LEU A 192 -19.89 5.43 -78.12
C LEU A 192 -19.71 6.79 -77.41
N GLN A 193 -19.74 7.91 -78.15
CA GLN A 193 -19.53 9.24 -77.58
C GLN A 193 -20.64 9.67 -76.60
N GLY A 194 -21.89 9.25 -76.84
CA GLY A 194 -23.03 9.56 -75.97
C GLY A 194 -22.96 8.82 -74.64
N VAL A 195 -22.64 7.51 -74.69
CA VAL A 195 -22.51 6.64 -73.51
C VAL A 195 -21.28 7.02 -72.68
N VAL A 196 -20.17 7.40 -73.34
CA VAL A 196 -18.97 7.92 -72.65
C VAL A 196 -19.28 9.22 -71.91
N LYS A 197 -20.09 10.11 -72.46
CA LYS A 197 -20.51 11.35 -71.78
C LYS A 197 -21.39 11.08 -70.56
N THR A 198 -22.36 10.17 -70.66
CA THR A 198 -23.22 9.83 -69.51
C THR A 198 -22.46 9.07 -68.43
N LEU A 199 -21.55 8.17 -68.81
CA LEU A 199 -20.63 7.51 -67.87
C LEU A 199 -19.69 8.53 -67.22
N GLN A 200 -19.13 9.47 -67.97
CA GLN A 200 -18.32 10.55 -67.39
C GLN A 200 -19.12 11.37 -66.37
N LEU A 201 -20.39 11.67 -66.67
CA LEU A 201 -21.24 12.45 -65.79
C LEU A 201 -21.60 11.66 -64.52
N GLN A 202 -21.89 10.36 -64.65
CA GLN A 202 -22.21 9.47 -63.54
C GLN A 202 -20.99 9.18 -62.65
N VAL A 203 -19.81 8.94 -63.24
CA VAL A 203 -18.54 8.79 -62.51
C VAL A 203 -18.20 10.07 -61.76
N LYS A 204 -18.46 11.24 -62.35
CA LYS A 204 -18.24 12.52 -61.69
C LYS A 204 -19.20 12.73 -60.51
N GLN A 205 -20.46 12.33 -60.67
CA GLN A 205 -21.48 12.45 -59.63
C GLN A 205 -21.25 11.46 -58.46
N GLU A 206 -20.81 10.24 -58.75
CA GLU A 206 -20.38 9.27 -57.72
C GLU A 206 -19.07 9.72 -57.04
N GLY A 207 -18.13 10.28 -57.80
CA GLY A 207 -16.90 10.86 -57.27
C GLY A 207 -17.17 12.01 -56.29
N ASP A 208 -18.04 12.95 -56.66
CA ASP A 208 -18.44 14.07 -55.79
C ASP A 208 -19.17 13.58 -54.52
N SER A 209 -20.00 12.54 -54.63
CA SER A 209 -20.67 11.90 -53.48
C SER A 209 -19.65 11.27 -52.52
N GLN A 210 -18.70 10.49 -53.04
CA GLN A 210 -17.66 9.85 -52.23
C GLN A 210 -16.72 10.87 -51.57
N VAL A 211 -16.35 11.94 -52.28
CA VAL A 211 -15.54 13.03 -51.74
C VAL A 211 -16.28 13.72 -50.58
N SER A 212 -17.59 13.97 -50.71
CA SER A 212 -18.38 14.57 -49.63
C SER A 212 -18.45 13.68 -48.38
N GLN A 213 -18.56 12.36 -48.55
CA GLN A 213 -18.55 11.40 -47.45
C GLN A 213 -17.19 11.35 -46.76
N ALA A 214 -16.09 11.35 -47.52
CA ALA A 214 -14.74 11.41 -46.97
C ALA A 214 -14.47 12.70 -46.19
N LEU A 215 -14.95 13.84 -46.71
CA LEU A 215 -14.85 15.13 -46.01
C LEU A 215 -15.69 15.15 -44.72
N TYR A 216 -16.85 14.51 -44.71
CA TYR A 216 -17.65 14.38 -43.49
C TYR A 216 -16.95 13.51 -42.44
N LEU A 217 -16.38 12.37 -42.86
CA LEU A 217 -15.66 11.47 -41.96
C LEU A 217 -14.43 12.13 -41.34
N THR A 218 -13.63 12.83 -42.14
CA THR A 218 -12.45 13.57 -41.66
C THR A 218 -12.84 14.68 -40.68
N ARG A 219 -13.93 15.40 -40.93
CA ARG A 219 -14.44 16.40 -39.98
C ARG A 219 -14.90 15.77 -38.66
N SER A 220 -15.60 14.64 -38.72
CA SER A 220 -16.03 13.92 -37.53
C SER A 220 -14.85 13.36 -36.72
N ALA A 221 -13.77 12.95 -37.39
CA ALA A 221 -12.54 12.52 -36.75
C ALA A 221 -11.86 13.68 -36.03
N HIS A 222 -11.74 14.85 -36.68
CA HIS A 222 -11.20 16.05 -36.06
C HIS A 222 -11.98 16.49 -34.81
N ASP A 223 -13.31 16.43 -34.87
CA ASP A 223 -14.15 16.77 -33.71
C ASP A 223 -13.94 15.79 -32.55
N LYS A 224 -13.73 14.50 -32.84
CA LYS A 224 -13.39 13.50 -31.82
C LYS A 224 -12.01 13.75 -31.23
N THR A 225 -11.01 14.05 -32.05
CA THR A 225 -9.65 14.38 -31.58
C THR A 225 -9.68 15.58 -30.65
N ARG A 226 -10.41 16.65 -30.99
CA ARG A 226 -10.56 17.82 -30.11
C ARG A 226 -11.22 17.49 -28.77
N ARG A 227 -12.20 16.60 -28.74
CA ARG A 227 -12.82 16.15 -27.49
C ARG A 227 -11.84 15.36 -26.62
N LEU A 228 -11.08 14.45 -27.25
CA LEU A 228 -10.05 13.68 -26.55
C LEU A 228 -8.93 14.58 -26.02
N GLU A 229 -8.52 15.60 -26.76
CA GLU A 229 -7.55 16.60 -26.28
C GLU A 229 -8.08 17.35 -25.05
N GLN A 230 -9.34 17.79 -25.06
CA GLN A 230 -9.97 18.44 -23.91
C GLN A 230 -10.08 17.52 -22.70
N ASP A 231 -10.42 16.24 -22.91
CA ASP A 231 -10.50 15.26 -21.81
C ASP A 231 -9.12 14.93 -21.25
N LEU A 232 -8.10 14.84 -22.11
CA LEU A 232 -6.71 14.64 -21.70
C LEU A 232 -6.16 15.83 -20.90
N GLU A 233 -6.51 17.07 -21.29
CA GLU A 233 -6.19 18.26 -20.50
C GLU A 233 -6.85 18.25 -19.12
N ARG A 234 -8.11 17.81 -19.03
CA ARG A 234 -8.82 17.66 -17.75
C ARG A 234 -8.17 16.59 -16.87
N GLU A 235 -7.82 15.45 -17.43
CA GLU A 235 -7.13 14.38 -16.69
C GLU A 235 -5.76 14.85 -16.21
N ARG A 236 -4.98 15.56 -17.03
CA ARG A 236 -3.70 16.15 -16.61
C ARG A 236 -3.88 17.12 -15.45
N GLN A 237 -4.92 17.96 -15.47
CA GLN A 237 -5.23 18.86 -14.36
C GLN A 237 -5.63 18.10 -13.09
N GLN A 238 -6.43 17.04 -13.22
CA GLN A 238 -6.81 16.19 -12.09
C GLN A 238 -5.59 15.49 -11.47
N VAL A 239 -4.72 14.91 -12.30
CA VAL A 239 -3.48 14.27 -11.85
C VAL A 239 -2.55 15.28 -11.17
N ALA A 240 -2.45 16.51 -11.67
CA ALA A 240 -1.66 17.56 -11.02
C ALA A 240 -2.22 17.91 -9.63
N ALA A 241 -3.54 18.08 -9.50
CA ALA A 241 -4.19 18.35 -8.22
C ALA A 241 -4.04 17.19 -7.22
N GLU A 242 -4.11 15.94 -7.70
CA GLU A 242 -3.87 14.76 -6.86
C GLU A 242 -2.41 14.68 -6.38
N ARG A 243 -1.44 14.98 -7.25
CA ARG A 243 -0.03 15.06 -6.86
C ARG A 243 0.21 16.12 -5.79
N GLU A 244 -0.36 17.31 -5.94
CA GLU A 244 -0.25 18.37 -4.91
C GLU A 244 -0.86 17.91 -3.58
N LYS A 245 -2.02 17.25 -3.62
CA LYS A 245 -2.66 16.69 -2.43
C LYS A 245 -1.81 15.61 -1.76
N LEU A 246 -1.18 14.74 -2.54
CA LEU A 246 -0.28 13.71 -2.02
C LEU A 246 0.97 14.32 -1.37
N ILE A 247 1.57 15.34 -1.99
CA ILE A 247 2.71 16.06 -1.43
C ILE A 247 2.33 16.74 -0.11
N ALA A 248 1.16 17.40 -0.06
CA ALA A 248 0.66 18.00 1.17
C ALA A 248 0.42 16.95 2.27
N MET A 249 -0.11 15.77 1.93
CA MET A 249 -0.28 14.68 2.87
C MET A 249 1.05 14.14 3.39
N GLN A 250 2.04 13.95 2.51
CA GLN A 250 3.38 13.51 2.91
C GLN A 250 4.05 14.50 3.85
N ASN A 251 3.94 15.81 3.57
CA ASN A 251 4.47 16.86 4.43
C ASN A 251 3.80 16.84 5.81
N ASN A 252 2.46 16.74 5.87
CA ASN A 252 1.73 16.63 7.14
C ASN A 252 2.15 15.40 7.95
N VAL A 253 2.35 14.24 7.30
CA VAL A 253 2.81 13.01 7.98
C VAL A 253 4.22 13.20 8.53
N ARG A 254 5.11 13.84 7.77
CA ARG A 254 6.48 14.14 8.19
C ARG A 254 6.50 15.08 9.40
N GLU A 255 5.71 16.14 9.38
CA GLU A 255 5.57 17.07 10.51
C GLU A 255 5.04 16.35 11.75
N GLN A 256 4.03 15.49 11.60
CA GLN A 256 3.50 14.70 12.71
C GLN A 256 4.54 13.73 13.28
N ALA A 257 5.35 13.10 12.43
CA ALA A 257 6.45 12.23 12.86
C ALA A 257 7.51 13.02 13.63
N GLU A 258 7.85 14.23 13.16
CA GLU A 258 8.81 15.12 13.84
C GLU A 258 8.29 15.57 15.22
N LEU A 259 7.01 15.95 15.32
CA LEU A 259 6.39 16.29 16.60
C LEU A 259 6.38 15.10 17.57
N ARG A 260 6.10 13.88 17.08
CA ARG A 260 6.20 12.65 17.89
C ARG A 260 7.62 12.39 18.35
N TYR A 261 8.61 12.62 17.49
CA TYR A 261 10.01 12.47 17.86
C TYR A 261 10.41 13.48 18.94
N LYS A 262 10.08 14.77 18.76
CA LYS A 262 10.37 15.84 19.74
C LYS A 262 9.70 15.57 21.09
N THR A 263 8.44 15.12 21.10
CA THR A 263 7.72 14.81 22.35
C THR A 263 8.30 13.59 23.06
N LEU A 264 8.70 12.53 22.33
CA LEU A 264 9.40 11.39 22.91
C LEU A 264 10.75 11.81 23.48
N GLN A 265 11.55 12.55 22.72
CA GLN A 265 12.85 13.04 23.16
C GLN A 265 12.73 13.92 24.41
N ALA A 266 11.74 14.81 24.46
CA ALA A 266 11.46 15.64 25.64
C ALA A 266 11.07 14.80 26.86
N ARG A 267 10.24 13.76 26.68
CA ARG A 267 9.86 12.84 27.77
C ARG A 267 11.05 12.03 28.27
N LEU A 268 11.87 11.49 27.36
CA LEU A 268 13.10 10.80 27.72
C LEU A 268 14.02 11.76 28.50
N ARG A 269 14.31 12.94 27.95
CA ARG A 269 15.15 13.94 28.61
C ARG A 269 14.59 14.32 29.99
N GLY A 270 13.29 14.52 30.13
CA GLY A 270 12.64 14.79 31.41
C GLY A 270 12.82 13.66 32.42
N ARG A 271 12.64 12.40 32.01
CA ARG A 271 12.90 11.22 32.85
C ARG A 271 14.38 11.09 33.24
N TRP A 272 15.29 11.41 32.33
CA TRP A 272 16.72 11.40 32.58
C TRP A 272 17.14 12.48 33.57
N VAL A 273 16.66 13.71 33.39
CA VAL A 273 16.91 14.82 34.31
C VAL A 273 16.33 14.50 35.69
N MET A 274 15.08 14.05 35.78
CA MET A 274 14.45 13.61 37.05
C MET A 274 15.24 12.51 37.75
N ALA A 275 15.67 11.48 37.01
CA ALA A 275 16.46 10.39 37.57
C ALA A 275 17.82 10.88 38.06
N LEU A 276 18.48 11.76 37.31
CA LEU A 276 19.77 12.34 37.68
C LEU A 276 19.62 13.22 38.92
N THR A 277 18.62 14.11 38.96
CA THR A 277 18.33 14.95 40.12
C THR A 277 18.04 14.11 41.37
N LEU A 278 17.25 13.04 41.23
CA LEU A 278 16.90 12.16 42.34
C LEU A 278 18.11 11.37 42.86
N MET A 279 18.96 10.85 41.96
CA MET A 279 20.21 10.18 42.34
C MET A 279 21.17 11.16 43.03
N THR A 280 21.31 12.38 42.51
CA THR A 280 22.16 13.40 43.15
C THR A 280 21.64 13.80 44.53
N SER A 281 20.32 13.99 44.69
CA SER A 281 19.73 14.31 46.00
C SER A 281 19.86 13.16 46.99
N ALA A 282 19.68 11.92 46.54
CA ALA A 282 19.83 10.74 47.37
C ALA A 282 21.28 10.57 47.85
N LEU A 283 22.26 10.76 46.96
CA LEU A 283 23.68 10.67 47.31
C LEU A 283 24.09 11.79 48.30
N LEU A 284 23.56 13.00 48.09
CA LEU A 284 23.82 14.16 48.96
C LEU A 284 23.24 13.97 50.37
N LEU A 285 22.08 13.32 50.50
CA LEU A 285 21.52 12.93 51.80
C LEU A 285 22.24 11.73 52.44
N LEU A 286 22.71 10.78 51.62
CA LEU A 286 23.41 9.59 52.10
C LEU A 286 24.79 9.94 52.68
N LEU A 287 25.50 10.91 52.09
CA LEU A 287 26.84 11.31 52.52
C LEU A 287 26.94 11.70 54.02
N PRO A 288 26.13 12.63 54.56
CA PRO A 288 26.20 13.00 55.98
C PRO A 288 25.73 11.88 56.91
N LEU A 289 24.75 11.07 56.49
CA LEU A 289 24.32 9.90 57.26
C LEU A 289 25.47 8.90 57.41
N LEU A 290 26.18 8.63 56.32
CA LEU A 290 27.30 7.72 56.30
C LEU A 290 28.48 8.27 57.11
N GLN A 291 28.80 9.57 56.97
CA GLN A 291 29.79 10.26 57.81
C GLN A 291 29.45 10.15 59.30
N SER A 292 28.18 10.36 59.68
CA SER A 292 27.72 10.22 61.06
C SER A 292 27.89 8.78 61.56
N ILE A 293 27.54 7.77 60.76
CA ILE A 293 27.69 6.36 61.14
C ILE A 293 29.17 6.00 61.33
N PHE A 294 30.05 6.37 60.40
CA PHE A 294 31.49 6.08 60.50
C PHE A 294 32.12 6.76 61.72
N PHE A 295 31.72 8.01 62.01
CA PHE A 295 32.22 8.75 63.16
C PHE A 295 31.74 8.17 64.49
N TYR A 296 30.43 7.94 64.64
CA TYR A 296 29.82 7.50 65.91
C TYR A 296 30.00 6.00 66.18
N SER A 297 29.84 5.14 65.18
CA SER A 297 29.85 3.69 65.39
C SER A 297 31.25 3.09 65.40
N PHE A 298 32.17 3.60 64.56
CA PHE A 298 33.49 2.99 64.39
C PHE A 298 34.63 3.76 65.07
N LYS A 299 34.39 4.98 65.57
CA LYS A 299 35.40 5.82 66.26
C LYS A 299 36.71 5.97 65.48
N PHE A 300 36.63 5.98 64.15
CA PHE A 300 37.81 6.19 63.31
C PHE A 300 38.37 7.61 63.45
N PRO A 301 39.68 7.82 63.17
CA PRO A 301 40.25 9.16 63.13
C PRO A 301 39.54 10.02 62.08
N LEU A 302 39.39 11.31 62.38
CA LEU A 302 38.57 12.27 61.62
C LEU A 302 38.88 12.29 60.11
N GLN A 303 40.15 12.08 59.74
CA GLN A 303 40.58 12.01 58.34
C GLN A 303 39.96 10.82 57.58
N ILE A 304 39.98 9.61 58.16
CA ILE A 304 39.41 8.41 57.52
C ILE A 304 37.89 8.52 57.44
N SER A 305 37.26 9.06 58.49
CA SER A 305 35.80 9.27 58.52
C SER A 305 35.31 10.28 57.49
N LEU A 306 36.17 11.20 57.03
CA LEU A 306 35.84 12.17 55.99
C LEU A 306 35.94 11.55 54.58
N PHE A 307 37.04 10.84 54.29
CA PHE A 307 37.33 10.36 52.93
C PHE A 307 36.67 9.02 52.58
N ALA A 308 36.53 8.09 53.54
CA ALA A 308 35.90 6.78 53.30
C ALA A 308 34.47 6.86 52.70
N PRO A 309 33.54 7.70 53.21
CA PRO A 309 32.20 7.80 52.63
C PRO A 309 32.19 8.41 51.24
N ILE A 310 33.14 9.31 50.92
CA ILE A 310 33.28 9.88 49.57
C ILE A 310 33.69 8.79 48.57
N ILE A 311 34.69 7.97 48.93
CA ILE A 311 35.15 6.85 48.09
C ILE A 311 34.02 5.82 47.90
N LEU A 312 33.28 5.51 48.96
CA LEU A 312 32.14 4.60 48.89
C LEU A 312 31.05 5.15 47.95
N CYS A 313 30.72 6.44 48.04
CA CYS A 313 29.76 7.08 47.15
C CYS A 313 30.21 7.04 45.67
N ILE A 314 31.49 7.25 45.39
CA ILE A 314 32.06 7.13 44.03
C ILE A 314 31.94 5.68 43.52
N ALA A 315 32.26 4.69 44.35
CA ALA A 315 32.15 3.28 43.99
C ALA A 315 30.69 2.87 43.70
N ILE A 316 29.74 3.30 44.54
CA ILE A 316 28.31 3.06 44.34
C ILE A 316 27.83 3.73 43.05
N ALA A 317 28.24 4.97 42.79
CA ALA A 317 27.89 5.68 41.56
C ALA A 317 28.44 4.97 40.30
N ALA A 318 29.67 4.44 40.36
CA ALA A 318 30.27 3.67 39.26
C ALA A 318 29.51 2.36 38.99
N ILE A 319 29.09 1.64 40.04
CA ILE A 319 28.29 0.41 39.91
C ILE A 319 26.93 0.72 39.27
N PHE A 320 26.25 1.80 39.70
CA PHE A 320 24.98 2.20 39.10
C PHE A 320 25.13 2.65 37.64
N ALA A 321 26.21 3.37 37.30
CA ALA A 321 26.51 3.74 35.93
C ALA A 321 26.71 2.49 35.03
N TYR A 322 27.47 1.51 35.53
CA TYR A 322 27.73 0.24 34.84
C TYR A 322 26.47 -0.63 34.67
N LEU A 323 25.65 -0.76 35.73
CA LEU A 323 24.37 -1.47 35.63
C LEU A 323 23.46 -0.80 34.60
N ARG A 324 23.43 0.54 34.58
CA ARG A 324 22.55 1.30 33.70
C ARG A 324 22.97 1.23 32.23
N SER A 325 24.27 1.20 31.90
CA SER A 325 24.74 1.01 30.52
C SER A 325 24.36 -0.36 29.98
N ASN A 326 24.36 -1.40 30.82
CA ASN A 326 24.04 -2.77 30.41
C ASN A 326 22.54 -3.07 30.30
N VAL A 327 21.66 -2.23 30.85
CA VAL A 327 20.19 -2.42 30.81
C VAL A 327 19.54 -1.79 29.57
N GLY A 328 20.26 -0.93 28.84
CA GLY A 328 19.81 -0.30 27.59
C GLY A 328 19.17 -1.25 26.55
N PRO A 329 19.77 -2.42 26.22
CA PRO A 329 19.23 -3.34 25.21
C PRO A 329 18.00 -4.14 25.68
N TYR A 330 17.72 -4.22 26.98
CA TYR A 330 16.55 -4.93 27.50
C TYR A 330 15.27 -4.09 27.50
N TYR A 331 15.39 -2.75 27.45
CA TYR A 331 14.24 -1.85 27.42
C TYR A 331 13.77 -1.50 26.00
N SER A 332 14.58 -1.75 24.96
CA SER A 332 14.19 -1.53 23.57
C SER A 332 13.20 -2.57 23.03
N SER A 333 13.01 -3.69 23.72
CA SER A 333 12.13 -4.80 23.32
C SER A 333 10.75 -4.80 23.97
N ALA A 334 10.41 -3.80 24.80
CA ALA A 334 9.08 -3.69 25.36
C ALA A 334 8.08 -3.22 24.26
N PRO A 335 6.94 -3.91 24.07
CA PRO A 335 5.98 -3.60 23.01
C PRO A 335 5.39 -2.21 23.24
N ARG A 336 5.63 -1.30 22.28
CA ARG A 336 5.06 0.04 22.29
C ARG A 336 3.53 -0.05 22.24
N LYS A 337 2.85 0.38 23.30
CA LYS A 337 1.40 0.64 23.25
C LYS A 337 1.14 1.73 22.21
N VAL A 338 0.48 1.35 21.12
CA VAL A 338 -0.03 2.30 20.12
C VAL A 338 -1.10 3.16 20.81
N PRO A 339 -0.96 4.50 20.85
CA PRO A 339 -1.99 5.35 21.41
C PRO A 339 -3.24 5.28 20.52
N ALA A 340 -4.36 4.89 21.12
CA ALA A 340 -5.67 4.88 20.50
C ALA A 340 -6.17 6.32 20.28
N THR A 341 -5.68 7.02 19.27
CA THR A 341 -6.26 8.30 18.81
C THR A 341 -5.94 8.54 17.33
N ALA A 342 -6.84 8.05 16.47
CA ALA A 342 -7.17 8.65 15.18
C ALA A 342 -8.50 8.02 14.72
N LYS A 343 -9.59 8.38 15.41
CA LYS A 343 -10.94 8.19 14.87
C LYS A 343 -11.07 9.20 13.73
N PRO A 344 -11.26 8.79 12.46
CA PRO A 344 -11.59 9.75 11.41
C PRO A 344 -12.96 10.37 11.72
N GLU A 345 -12.97 11.70 11.72
CA GLU A 345 -14.14 12.55 11.89
C GLU A 345 -15.14 12.24 10.76
N GLN A 346 -16.22 11.53 11.09
CA GLN A 346 -17.34 11.30 10.18
C GLN A 346 -18.04 12.63 9.91
N LYS A 347 -17.76 13.19 8.73
CA LYS A 347 -18.45 14.34 8.16
C LYS A 347 -19.92 13.98 7.91
N LYS A 348 -20.81 14.57 8.70
CA LYS A 348 -22.27 14.44 8.62
C LYS A 348 -22.77 14.96 7.25
N PRO A 349 -23.57 14.19 6.49
CA PRO A 349 -24.16 14.70 5.25
C PRO A 349 -25.23 15.76 5.58
N GLN A 350 -25.12 16.93 4.93
CA GLN A 350 -26.16 17.95 4.93
C GLN A 350 -27.39 17.43 4.17
N PRO A 351 -28.61 17.64 4.68
CA PRO A 351 -29.83 17.39 3.92
C PRO A 351 -29.94 18.45 2.82
N LYS A 352 -30.14 17.99 1.58
CA LYS A 352 -30.52 18.86 0.46
C LYS A 352 -31.97 19.33 0.69
N ALA A 353 -32.18 20.63 0.54
CA ALA A 353 -33.49 21.26 0.40
C ALA A 353 -33.97 21.16 -1.05
#